data_AF-A0A0L6WFW7-F1
#
_entry.id   AF-A0A0L6WFW7-F1
#
_cell.length_a   1.000
_cell.length_b   1.000
_cell.length_c   1.000
_cell.angle_alpha   90.00
_cell.angle_beta   90.00
_cell.angle_gamma   90.00
#
_symmetry.space_group_name_H-M   'P 1'
#
loop_
_entity.id
_entity.type
_entity.pdbx_description
1 polymer ?
#
loop_
_entity_poly.entity_id
_entity_poly.type
_entity_poly.pdbx_seq_one_letter_code
_entity_poly.pdbx_strand_id
1 'polypeptide(L)'
;MCFALFKLNSGYMPSMIGEIRLDTAIPKGIQQFTCQALENLEAAHNTIIEVHVFQMHVANLHHRPDPDLEKGVLVYLLTKGLNLPKGRARKLCPKWVGPYRILEAYNETSNYILELPMALQE
;
A
#
# COMPACT_ATOMS: atom_id res chain seq x y z
N MET A 1 -19.90 -3.13 11.18
CA MET A 1 -19.49 -1.90 11.91
C MET A 1 -18.03 -1.66 11.60
N CYS A 2 -17.69 -0.56 10.90
CA CYS A 2 -16.30 -0.22 10.60
C CYS A 2 -15.78 0.76 11.66
N PHE A 3 -14.70 0.40 12.35
CA PHE A 3 -14.01 1.28 13.31
C PHE A 3 -12.74 1.84 12.65
N ALA A 4 -12.46 3.13 12.84
CA ALA A 4 -11.18 3.69 12.39
C ALA A 4 -10.03 3.17 13.28
N LEU A 5 -8.86 2.94 12.68
CA LEU A 5 -7.66 2.45 13.37
C LEU A 5 -7.30 3.29 14.60
N PHE A 6 -7.48 4.61 14.52
CA PHE A 6 -7.24 5.50 15.65
C PHE A 6 -8.12 5.15 16.86
N LYS A 7 -9.43 4.96 16.67
CA LYS A 7 -10.37 4.60 17.74
C LYS A 7 -10.08 3.21 18.31
N LEU A 8 -9.59 2.27 17.50
CA LEU A 8 -9.18 0.94 17.97
C LEU A 8 -7.94 1.01 18.87
N ASN A 9 -6.97 1.88 18.54
CA ASN A 9 -5.73 2.01 19.29
C ASN A 9 -5.88 2.85 20.57
N SER A 10 -6.67 3.92 20.54
CA SER A 10 -6.77 4.89 21.64
C SER A 10 -8.11 4.87 22.39
N GLY A 11 -9.09 4.10 21.92
CA GLY A 11 -10.45 4.06 22.48
C GLY A 11 -11.29 5.32 22.22
N TYR A 12 -10.72 6.35 21.60
CA TYR A 12 -11.34 7.65 21.37
C TYR A 12 -11.21 8.06 19.90
N MET A 13 -12.23 8.73 19.35
CA MET A 13 -12.11 9.36 18.03
C MET A 13 -11.84 10.85 18.24
N PRO A 14 -10.70 11.37 17.78
CA PRO A 14 -10.39 12.78 17.90
C PRO A 14 -11.36 13.53 16.99
N SER A 15 -12.16 14.40 17.60
CA SER A 15 -12.91 15.38 16.84
C SER A 15 -11.91 16.42 16.34
N MET A 16 -11.90 16.71 15.04
CA MET A 16 -11.06 17.78 14.47
C MET A 16 -11.46 19.17 15.01
N ILE A 17 -12.63 19.29 15.62
CA ILE A 17 -13.15 20.50 16.26
C ILE A 17 -13.46 20.17 17.72
N GLY A 18 -12.72 20.79 18.64
CA GLY A 18 -13.19 20.91 20.02
C GLY A 18 -14.42 21.82 20.02
N GLU A 19 -15.47 21.43 20.75
CA GLU A 19 -16.62 22.32 20.99
C GLU A 19 -16.10 23.68 21.49
N ILE A 20 -16.27 24.73 20.67
CA ILE A 20 -16.02 26.10 21.11
C ILE A 20 -17.12 26.37 22.13
N ARG A 21 -16.81 26.34 23.43
CA ARG A 21 -17.75 26.71 24.48
C ARG A 21 -18.17 28.16 24.28
N LEU A 22 -19.38 28.37 23.78
CA LEU A 22 -19.99 29.69 23.52
C LEU A 22 -20.49 30.37 24.82
N ASP A 23 -19.84 30.13 25.96
CA ASP A 23 -20.30 30.64 27.27
C ASP A 23 -19.97 32.14 27.49
N THR A 24 -19.26 32.78 26.57
CA THR A 24 -18.96 34.22 26.62
C THR A 24 -19.30 34.88 25.28
N ALA A 25 -19.75 36.14 25.29
CA ALA A 25 -20.11 36.89 24.09
C ALA A 25 -18.89 37.04 23.14
N ILE A 26 -18.72 36.09 22.23
CA ILE A 26 -17.60 36.05 21.28
C ILE A 26 -17.75 37.23 20.30
N PRO A 27 -16.70 38.05 20.10
CA PRO A 27 -16.68 39.10 19.08
C PRO A 27 -17.01 38.56 17.68
N LYS A 28 -17.84 39.28 16.93
CA LYS A 28 -18.33 38.89 15.60
C LYS A 28 -17.21 38.53 14.60
N GLY A 29 -16.07 39.22 14.65
CA GLY A 29 -14.93 38.91 13.78
C GLY A 29 -14.30 37.54 14.05
N ILE A 30 -14.27 37.12 15.31
CA ILE A 30 -13.77 35.78 15.69
C ILE A 30 -14.75 34.71 15.19
N GLN A 31 -16.06 34.95 15.31
CA GLN A 31 -17.08 34.03 14.79
C GLN A 31 -16.94 33.83 13.27
N GLN A 32 -16.77 34.91 12.51
CA GLN A 32 -16.58 34.85 11.07
C GLN A 32 -15.31 34.07 10.70
N PHE A 33 -14.21 34.32 11.41
CA PHE A 33 -12.97 33.56 11.21
C PHE A 33 -13.16 32.07 11.51
N THR A 34 -13.83 31.72 12.61
CA THR A 34 -14.09 30.32 12.95
C THR A 34 -14.98 29.64 11.92
N CYS A 35 -16.04 30.29 11.46
CA CYS A 35 -16.90 29.73 10.40
C CYS A 35 -16.10 29.50 9.11
N GLN A 36 -15.28 30.47 8.69
CA GLN A 36 -14.45 30.31 7.50
C GLN A 36 -13.43 29.18 7.64
N ALA A 37 -12.81 29.05 8.83
CA ALA A 37 -11.87 27.97 9.10
C ALA A 37 -12.55 26.59 9.04
N LEU A 38 -13.79 26.48 9.55
CA LEU A 38 -14.60 25.27 9.46
C LEU A 38 -14.94 24.92 8.01
N GLU A 39 -15.40 25.89 7.22
CA GLU A 39 -15.70 25.71 5.80
C GLU A 39 -14.46 25.28 5.00
N ASN A 40 -13.32 25.93 5.26
CA ASN A 40 -12.05 25.57 4.62
C ASN A 40 -11.61 24.15 4.96
N LEU A 41 -11.84 23.71 6.20
CA LEU A 41 -11.52 22.37 6.66
C LEU A 41 -12.41 21.33 5.97
N GLU A 42 -13.71 21.60 5.87
CA GLU A 42 -14.65 20.73 5.15
C GLU A 42 -14.29 20.64 3.67
N ALA A 43 -13.98 21.76 3.03
CA ALA A 43 -13.53 21.80 1.63
C ALA A 43 -12.23 21.01 1.44
N ALA A 44 -11.25 21.21 2.32
CA ALA A 44 -9.98 20.46 2.31
C ALA A 44 -10.22 18.95 2.48
N HIS A 45 -11.13 18.55 3.37
CA HIS A 45 -11.47 17.15 3.58
C HIS A 45 -12.08 16.52 2.31
N ASN A 46 -13.05 17.20 1.69
CA ASN A 46 -13.70 16.69 0.47
C ASN A 46 -12.70 16.59 -0.68
N THR A 47 -11.85 17.61 -0.88
CA THR A 47 -10.81 17.58 -1.92
C THR A 47 -9.80 16.44 -1.71
N ILE A 48 -9.42 16.12 -0.46
CA ILE A 48 -8.55 14.97 -0.18
C ILE A 48 -9.23 13.66 -0.58
N ILE A 49 -10.51 13.49 -0.27
CA ILE A 49 -11.28 12.29 -0.65
C ILE A 49 -11.34 12.16 -2.19
N GLU A 50 -11.69 13.24 -2.88
CA GLU A 50 -11.77 13.27 -4.35
C GLU A 50 -10.42 12.92 -4.99
N VAL A 51 -9.34 13.56 -4.54
CA VAL A 51 -7.98 13.29 -5.03
C VAL A 51 -7.58 11.86 -4.75
N HIS A 52 -7.91 11.30 -3.58
CA HIS A 52 -7.59 9.92 -3.25
C HIS A 52 -8.33 8.93 -4.16
N VAL A 53 -9.62 9.16 -4.45
CA VAL A 53 -10.38 8.33 -5.39
C VAL A 53 -9.77 8.38 -6.78
N PHE A 54 -9.39 9.57 -7.25
CA PHE A 54 -8.74 9.74 -8.54
C PHE A 54 -7.37 9.03 -8.61
N GLN A 55 -6.53 9.23 -7.59
CA GLN A 55 -5.22 8.58 -7.49
C GLN A 55 -5.35 7.06 -7.47
N MET A 56 -6.31 6.53 -6.69
CA MET A 56 -6.60 5.10 -6.65
C MET A 56 -7.02 4.58 -8.03
N HIS A 57 -7.91 5.29 -8.73
CA HIS A 57 -8.32 4.92 -10.08
C HIS A 57 -7.13 4.87 -11.06
N VAL A 58 -6.30 5.93 -11.06
CA VAL A 58 -5.12 5.99 -11.93
C VAL A 58 -4.09 4.92 -11.57
N ALA A 59 -3.85 4.67 -10.29
CA ALA A 59 -2.95 3.59 -9.85
C ALA A 59 -3.47 2.21 -10.30
N ASN A 60 -4.78 1.98 -10.16
CA ASN A 60 -5.41 0.73 -10.60
C ASN A 60 -5.36 0.54 -12.12
N LEU A 61 -5.44 1.62 -12.92
CA LEU A 61 -5.26 1.53 -14.38
C LEU A 61 -3.86 1.00 -14.78
N HIS A 62 -2.84 1.26 -13.96
CA HIS A 62 -1.47 0.77 -14.21
C HIS A 62 -1.25 -0.65 -13.68
N HIS A 63 -2.21 -1.22 -12.94
CA HIS A 63 -2.14 -2.59 -12.47
C HIS A 63 -2.37 -3.53 -13.65
N ARG A 64 -1.34 -4.30 -14.02
CA ARG A 64 -1.52 -5.40 -14.98
C ARG A 64 -2.09 -6.58 -14.20
N PRO A 65 -3.05 -7.33 -14.76
CA PRO A 65 -3.44 -8.59 -14.15
C PRO A 65 -2.21 -9.47 -14.06
N ASP A 66 -2.07 -10.16 -12.92
CA ASP A 66 -1.01 -11.15 -12.78
C ASP A 66 -1.18 -12.21 -13.87
N PRO A 67 -0.09 -12.63 -14.53
CA PRO A 67 -0.18 -13.65 -15.55
C PRO A 67 -0.61 -14.98 -14.93
N ASP A 68 -1.58 -15.65 -15.55
CA ASP A 68 -1.96 -17.01 -15.17
C ASP A 68 -0.81 -17.97 -15.51
N LEU A 69 -0.07 -18.38 -14.48
CA LEU A 69 1.04 -19.31 -14.59
C LEU A 69 0.59 -20.71 -14.19
N GLU A 70 0.75 -21.67 -15.09
CA GLU A 70 0.41 -23.06 -14.84
C GLU A 70 1.59 -23.87 -14.30
N LYS A 71 1.27 -24.99 -13.63
CA LYS A 71 2.26 -25.99 -13.23
C LYS A 71 3.03 -26.48 -14.45
N GLY A 72 4.35 -26.46 -14.36
CA GLY A 72 5.25 -26.92 -15.40
C GLY A 72 5.77 -25.84 -16.34
N VAL A 73 5.26 -24.61 -16.26
CA VAL A 73 5.82 -23.45 -16.98
C VAL A 73 7.20 -23.11 -16.42
N LEU A 74 8.07 -22.62 -17.29
CA LEU A 74 9.41 -22.15 -16.96
C LEU A 74 9.40 -20.65 -16.69
N VAL A 75 9.89 -20.24 -15.53
CA VAL A 75 9.92 -18.84 -15.10
C VAL A 75 11.29 -18.42 -14.63
N TYR A 76 11.61 -17.14 -14.83
CA TYR A 76 12.84 -16.54 -14.34
C TYR A 76 12.68 -16.01 -12.92
N LEU A 77 13.64 -16.32 -12.04
CA LEU A 77 13.64 -15.85 -10.67
C LEU A 77 14.54 -14.63 -10.51
N LEU A 78 14.06 -13.60 -9.81
CA LEU A 78 14.83 -12.40 -9.51
C LEU A 78 15.94 -12.72 -8.49
N THR A 79 17.17 -12.27 -8.72
CA THR A 79 18.31 -12.48 -7.79
C THR A 79 18.25 -11.65 -6.51
N LYS A 80 17.23 -10.81 -6.34
CA LYS A 80 17.12 -9.90 -5.20
C LYS A 80 16.72 -10.70 -3.96
N GLY A 81 17.67 -10.92 -3.06
CA GLY A 81 17.45 -11.63 -1.79
C GLY A 81 17.76 -13.12 -1.85
N LEU A 82 18.27 -13.62 -2.98
CA LEU A 82 18.76 -14.99 -3.07
C LEU A 82 20.19 -15.11 -2.52
N ASN A 83 20.45 -16.22 -1.85
CA ASN A 83 21.80 -16.65 -1.52
C ASN A 83 22.43 -17.18 -2.80
N LEU A 84 23.39 -16.41 -3.32
CA LEU A 84 24.16 -16.82 -4.48
C LEU A 84 25.26 -17.79 -4.04
N PRO A 85 25.61 -18.80 -4.87
CA PRO A 85 26.65 -19.76 -4.53
C PRO A 85 27.96 -19.04 -4.20
N LYS A 86 28.64 -19.53 -3.15
CA LYS A 86 29.88 -18.95 -2.63
C LYS A 86 30.92 -18.76 -3.75
N GLY A 87 31.58 -17.60 -3.74
CA GLY A 87 32.62 -17.26 -4.73
C GLY A 87 32.12 -16.47 -5.96
N ARG A 88 30.81 -16.18 -6.07
CA ARG A 88 30.30 -15.24 -7.10
C ARG A 88 30.15 -13.83 -6.55
N ALA A 89 30.78 -12.87 -7.22
CA ALA A 89 30.55 -11.46 -6.94
C ALA A 89 29.15 -11.04 -7.39
N ARG A 90 28.33 -10.53 -6.46
CA ARG A 90 26.95 -10.07 -6.74
C ARG A 90 26.86 -9.05 -7.87
N LYS A 91 27.91 -8.23 -8.06
CA LYS A 91 28.02 -7.24 -9.14
C LYS A 91 28.03 -7.87 -10.55
N LEU A 92 28.51 -9.11 -10.65
CA LEU A 92 28.62 -9.84 -11.93
C LEU A 92 27.45 -10.81 -12.14
N CYS A 93 26.54 -10.93 -11.18
CA CYS A 93 25.39 -11.81 -11.33
C CYS A 93 24.29 -11.13 -12.15
N PRO A 94 23.62 -11.87 -13.05
CA PRO A 94 22.48 -11.34 -13.78
C PRO A 94 21.34 -10.97 -12.81
N LYS A 95 20.47 -10.06 -13.23
CA LYS A 95 19.29 -9.68 -12.46
C LYS A 95 18.30 -10.84 -12.29
N TRP A 96 18.28 -11.77 -13.24
CA TRP A 96 17.39 -12.93 -13.29
C TRP A 96 18.21 -14.21 -13.46
N VAL A 97 17.87 -15.28 -12.75
CA VAL A 97 18.53 -16.59 -12.87
C VAL A 97 17.52 -17.60 -13.37
N GLY A 98 17.95 -18.34 -14.39
CA GLY A 98 17.39 -19.62 -14.81
C GLY A 98 15.92 -19.61 -15.22
N PRO A 99 15.52 -20.37 -16.23
CA PRO A 99 14.15 -20.86 -16.27
C PRO A 99 14.02 -21.98 -15.24
N TYR A 100 13.26 -21.75 -14.17
CA TYR A 100 12.87 -22.78 -13.20
C TYR A 100 11.45 -23.24 -13.45
N ARG A 101 11.21 -24.53 -13.26
CA ARG A 101 9.89 -25.11 -13.47
C ARG A 101 9.00 -24.86 -12.25
N ILE A 102 7.77 -24.46 -12.48
CA ILE A 102 6.75 -24.35 -11.42
C ILE A 102 6.26 -25.76 -11.05
N LEU A 103 6.42 -26.14 -9.79
CA LEU A 103 5.91 -27.39 -9.21
C LEU A 103 4.46 -27.26 -8.74
N GLU A 104 4.11 -26.12 -8.15
CA GLU A 104 2.78 -25.78 -7.65
C GLU A 104 2.51 -24.29 -7.87
N ALA A 105 1.30 -23.97 -8.32
CA ALA A 105 0.85 -22.61 -8.60
C ALA A 105 -0.39 -22.28 -7.76
N TYR A 106 -0.32 -21.20 -6.99
CA TYR A 106 -1.40 -20.67 -6.17
C TYR A 106 -1.81 -19.30 -6.73
N ASN A 107 -2.57 -19.31 -7.83
CA ASN A 107 -2.93 -18.09 -8.56
C ASN A 107 -3.78 -17.10 -7.73
N GLU A 108 -4.52 -17.57 -6.72
CA GLU A 108 -5.31 -16.70 -5.84
C GLU A 108 -4.46 -15.74 -5.00
N THR A 109 -3.24 -16.14 -4.64
CA THR A 109 -2.31 -15.36 -3.81
C THR A 109 -1.01 -15.04 -4.55
N SER A 110 -0.94 -15.35 -5.85
CA SER A 110 0.25 -15.18 -6.69
C SER A 110 1.52 -15.83 -6.10
N ASN A 111 1.36 -16.98 -5.44
CA ASN A 111 2.45 -17.74 -4.83
C ASN A 111 2.80 -18.96 -5.67
N TYR A 112 4.09 -19.25 -5.86
CA TYR A 112 4.58 -20.34 -6.71
C TYR A 112 5.70 -21.11 -6.04
N ILE A 113 5.66 -22.44 -6.15
CA ILE A 113 6.76 -23.32 -5.72
C ILE A 113 7.59 -23.67 -6.95
N LEU A 114 8.89 -23.41 -6.90
CA LEU A 114 9.82 -23.62 -8.01
C LEU A 114 10.77 -24.78 -7.73
N GLU A 115 11.13 -25.50 -8.79
CA GLU A 115 12.20 -26.50 -8.76
C GLU A 115 13.56 -25.79 -8.82
N LEU A 116 14.11 -25.46 -7.64
CA LEU A 116 15.40 -24.78 -7.51
C LEU A 116 16.57 -25.77 -7.37
N PRO A 117 17.75 -25.47 -7.95
CA PRO A 117 18.95 -26.25 -7.74
C PRO A 117 19.47 -26.08 -6.31
N MET A 118 20.11 -27.13 -5.78
CA MET A 118 20.67 -27.16 -4.41
C MET A 118 21.54 -25.94 -4.08
N ALA A 119 22.27 -25.41 -5.07
CA ALA A 119 23.13 -24.24 -4.93
C ALA A 119 22.40 -22.92 -4.59
N LEU A 120 21.06 -22.88 -4.67
CA LEU A 120 20.21 -21.73 -4.32
C LEU A 120 19.27 -22.02 -3.14
N GLN A 121 19.31 -23.23 -2.57
CA GLN A 121 18.46 -23.64 -1.45
C GLN A 121 19.10 -23.38 -0.07
N GLU A 122 20.41 -23.11 -0.03
CA GLU A 122 21.18 -22.73 1.17
C GLU A 122 21.12 -21.21 1.40
#